data_AF-A0A8I0H1Z3-F1
#
_entry.id   AF-A0A8I0H1Z3-F1
#
_cell.length_a   1.000
_cell.length_b   1.000
_cell.length_c   1.000
_cell.angle_alpha   90.00
_cell.angle_beta   90.00
_cell.angle_gamma   90.00
#
_symmetry.space_group_name_H-M   'P 1'
#
loop_
_entity.id
_entity.type
_entity.pdbx_description
1 polymer ?
#
loop_
_entity_poly.entity_id
_entity_poly.type
_entity_poly.pdbx_seq_one_letter_code
_entity_poly.pdbx_strand_id
1 'polypeptide(L)'
;VPVLNMPRLTAADAKAAGCHKLGILATDGTLLAETYQIACRDIGLEWAAPGEQAQRGIMSIIYDEIKQGKRVDMQLFNAAVDDLHAQGCDMAV
;
A
#
# COMPACT_ATOMS: atom_id res chain seq x y z
N VAL A 1 15.12 -23.80 -9.04
CA VAL A 1 15.73 -22.77 -8.16
C VAL A 1 14.59 -22.09 -7.40
N PRO A 2 14.70 -21.86 -6.08
CA PRO A 2 13.65 -21.16 -5.33
C PRO A 2 13.52 -19.68 -5.77
N VAL A 3 12.31 -19.13 -5.72
CA VAL A 3 12.00 -17.73 -6.08
C VAL A 3 11.64 -16.95 -4.82
N LEU A 4 12.29 -15.81 -4.62
CA LEU A 4 11.95 -14.89 -3.54
C LEU A 4 10.67 -14.12 -3.90
N ASN A 5 9.61 -14.33 -3.11
CA ASN A 5 8.35 -13.63 -3.29
C ASN A 5 8.35 -12.35 -2.43
N MET A 6 8.59 -11.20 -3.07
CA MET A 6 8.71 -9.93 -2.37
C MET A 6 7.48 -9.57 -1.51
N PRO A 7 6.21 -9.66 -1.99
CA PRO A 7 5.04 -9.38 -1.17
C PRO A 7 4.94 -10.22 0.10
N ARG A 8 5.27 -11.52 0.03
CA ARG A 8 5.30 -12.41 1.19
C ARG A 8 6.40 -12.03 2.19
N LEU A 9 7.58 -11.68 1.68
CA LEU A 9 8.69 -11.22 2.52
C LEU A 9 8.34 -9.91 3.22
N THR A 10 7.74 -8.96 2.51
CA THR A 10 7.32 -7.67 3.09
C THR A 10 6.23 -7.84 4.15
N ALA A 11 5.19 -8.66 3.90
CA ALA A 11 4.15 -8.91 4.89
C ALA A 11 4.72 -9.60 6.14
N ALA A 12 5.62 -10.56 5.96
CA ALA A 12 6.30 -11.23 7.07
C ALA A 12 7.17 -10.27 7.89
N ASP A 13 7.93 -9.39 7.22
CA ASP A 13 8.78 -8.38 7.86
C ASP A 13 7.95 -7.35 8.63
N ALA A 14 6.88 -6.82 8.03
CA ALA A 14 5.94 -5.92 8.70
C ALA A 14 5.32 -6.56 9.95
N LYS A 15 4.87 -7.82 9.85
CA LYS A 15 4.32 -8.54 11.00
C LYS A 15 5.36 -8.77 12.10
N ALA A 16 6.60 -9.11 11.73
CA ALA A 16 7.70 -9.27 12.68
C ALA A 16 8.09 -7.95 13.37
N ALA A 17 7.92 -6.82 12.68
CA ALA A 17 8.09 -5.48 13.22
C ALA A 17 6.93 -5.01 14.13
N GLY A 18 5.88 -5.83 14.31
CA GLY A 18 4.75 -5.52 15.18
C GLY A 18 3.61 -4.77 14.48
N CYS A 19 3.58 -4.71 13.15
CA CYS A 19 2.44 -4.16 12.41
C CYS A 19 1.16 -4.95 12.74
N HIS A 20 0.12 -4.22 13.14
CA HIS A 20 -1.20 -4.79 13.36
C HIS A 20 -2.06 -4.76 12.10
N LYS A 21 -1.96 -3.67 11.31
CA LYS A 21 -2.72 -3.50 10.08
C LYS A 21 -1.91 -2.73 9.03
N LEU A 22 -1.61 -3.38 7.92
CA LEU A 22 -0.77 -2.83 6.86
C LEU A 22 -1.60 -2.05 5.82
N GLY A 23 -1.30 -0.77 5.63
CA GLY A 23 -1.82 0.01 4.53
C GLY A 23 -1.11 -0.32 3.21
N ILE A 24 -1.85 -0.47 2.12
CA ILE A 24 -1.31 -0.83 0.79
C ILE A 24 -1.48 0.35 -0.16
N LEU A 25 -0.40 1.10 -0.38
CA LEU A 25 -0.31 2.22 -1.32
C LEU A 25 0.21 1.70 -2.66
N ALA A 26 -0.70 1.28 -3.54
CA ALA A 26 -0.31 0.68 -4.80
C ALA A 26 -1.17 1.15 -5.98
N THR A 27 -0.72 0.83 -7.19
CA THR A 27 -1.53 1.06 -8.40
C THR A 27 -2.81 0.23 -8.37
N ASP A 28 -3.85 0.69 -9.06
CA ASP A 28 -5.10 -0.08 -9.22
C ASP A 28 -4.84 -1.50 -9.72
N GLY A 29 -3.92 -1.67 -10.68
CA GLY A 29 -3.54 -2.98 -11.19
C GLY A 29 -2.98 -3.92 -10.11
N THR A 30 -2.18 -3.39 -9.19
CA THR A 30 -1.65 -4.17 -8.05
C THR A 30 -2.76 -4.53 -7.06
N LEU A 31 -3.66 -3.60 -6.77
CA LEU A 31 -4.79 -3.84 -5.87
C LEU A 31 -5.76 -4.88 -6.46
N LEU A 32 -6.09 -4.77 -7.75
CA LEU A 32 -6.90 -5.75 -8.50
C LEU A 32 -6.27 -7.14 -8.53
N ALA A 33 -4.94 -7.22 -8.65
CA ALA A 33 -4.20 -8.48 -8.60
C ALA A 33 -4.06 -9.04 -7.17
N GLU A 34 -4.53 -8.31 -6.15
CA GLU A 34 -4.48 -8.67 -4.74
C GLU A 34 -3.08 -9.07 -4.22
N THR A 35 -2.03 -8.49 -4.81
CA THR A 35 -0.65 -8.98 -4.63
C THR A 35 -0.20 -8.98 -3.16
N TYR A 36 -0.47 -7.91 -2.43
CA TYR A 36 -0.16 -7.81 -1.00
C TYR A 36 -1.28 -8.31 -0.11
N GLN A 37 -2.53 -8.20 -0.55
CA GLN A 37 -3.71 -8.68 0.18
C GLN A 37 -3.64 -10.20 0.40
N ILE A 38 -3.25 -10.96 -0.63
CA ILE A 38 -3.00 -12.40 -0.52
C ILE A 38 -1.87 -12.67 0.49
N ALA A 39 -0.75 -11.96 0.37
CA ALA A 39 0.39 -12.13 1.27
C ALA A 39 0.03 -11.85 2.74
N CYS A 40 -0.74 -10.81 3.01
CA CYS A 40 -1.23 -10.48 4.35
C CYS A 40 -2.20 -11.53 4.88
N ARG A 41 -3.17 -11.97 4.05
CA ARG A 41 -4.14 -13.03 4.41
C ARG A 41 -3.45 -14.36 4.74
N ASP A 42 -2.43 -14.75 3.97
CA ASP A 42 -1.66 -15.99 4.18
C ASP A 42 -1.04 -16.07 5.58
N ILE A 43 -0.71 -14.92 6.19
CA ILE A 43 -0.10 -14.84 7.52
C ILE A 43 -1.04 -14.25 8.57
N GLY A 44 -2.29 -13.96 8.24
CA GLY A 44 -3.27 -13.31 9.13
C GLY A 44 -2.83 -11.92 9.61
N LEU A 45 -2.21 -11.13 8.75
CA LEU A 45 -1.96 -9.69 8.96
C LEU A 45 -3.17 -8.93 8.38
N GLU A 46 -3.76 -8.02 9.16
CA GLU A 46 -4.82 -7.15 8.64
C GLU A 46 -4.25 -6.18 7.62
N TRP A 47 -5.09 -5.73 6.69
CA TRP A 47 -4.68 -4.77 5.68
C TRP A 47 -5.82 -3.83 5.30
N ALA A 48 -5.46 -2.71 4.68
CA ALA A 48 -6.40 -1.84 3.98
C ALA A 48 -5.71 -1.20 2.77
N ALA A 49 -6.51 -0.72 1.81
CA ALA A 49 -6.07 0.18 0.76
C ALA A 49 -6.74 1.54 0.98
N PRO A 50 -6.22 2.63 0.39
CA PRO A 50 -6.89 3.92 0.44
C PRO A 50 -8.32 3.83 -0.10
N GLY A 51 -9.24 4.59 0.47
CA GLY A 51 -10.58 4.78 -0.06
C GLY A 51 -10.56 5.34 -1.50
N GLU A 52 -11.67 5.21 -2.22
CA GLU A 52 -11.73 5.48 -3.67
C GLU A 52 -11.18 6.87 -4.07
N GLN A 53 -11.47 7.91 -3.29
CA GLN A 53 -10.97 9.25 -3.56
C GLN A 53 -9.46 9.37 -3.33
N ALA A 54 -8.95 8.81 -2.24
CA ALA A 54 -7.53 8.78 -1.93
C ALA A 54 -6.75 7.92 -2.93
N GLN A 55 -7.32 6.79 -3.36
CA GLN A 55 -6.74 5.91 -4.36
C GLN A 55 -6.59 6.60 -5.73
N ARG A 56 -7.58 7.42 -6.15
CA ARG A 56 -7.43 8.28 -7.33
C ARG A 56 -6.25 9.26 -7.18
N GLY A 57 -6.06 9.82 -5.98
CA GLY A 57 -4.92 10.67 -5.67
C GLY A 57 -3.58 9.94 -5.84
N ILE A 58 -3.47 8.73 -5.30
CA ILE A 58 -2.29 7.87 -5.47
C ILE A 58 -2.02 7.55 -6.94
N MET A 59 -3.06 7.24 -7.72
CA MET A 59 -2.90 7.00 -9.16
C MET A 59 -2.36 8.23 -9.90
N SER A 60 -2.86 9.43 -9.61
CA SER A 60 -2.36 10.66 -10.22
C SER A 60 -0.91 10.95 -9.80
N ILE A 61 -0.58 10.80 -8.51
CA ILE A 61 0.80 10.92 -8.02
C ILE A 61 1.75 9.98 -8.79
N ILE A 62 1.35 8.71 -8.97
CA ILE A 62 2.20 7.72 -9.65
C ILE A 62 2.36 8.07 -11.13
N TYR A 63 1.27 8.36 -11.85
CA TYR A 63 1.29 8.44 -13.32
C TYR A 63 1.50 9.85 -13.88
N ASP A 64 0.91 10.86 -13.28
CA ASP A 64 0.93 12.25 -13.77
C ASP A 64 2.10 13.06 -13.20
N GLU A 65 2.64 12.61 -12.06
CA GLU A 65 3.74 13.27 -11.34
C GLU A 65 5.04 12.45 -11.37
N ILE A 66 5.16 11.38 -10.57
CA ILE A 66 6.41 10.63 -10.39
C ILE A 66 6.91 10.06 -11.71
N LYS A 67 6.06 9.37 -12.47
CA LYS A 67 6.43 8.81 -13.79
C LYS A 67 6.74 9.89 -14.84
N GLN A 68 6.30 11.13 -14.63
CA GLN A 68 6.64 12.27 -15.49
C GLN A 68 7.88 13.04 -14.98
N GLY A 69 8.52 12.59 -13.90
CA GLY A 69 9.65 13.28 -13.28
C GLY A 69 9.30 14.60 -12.59
N LYS A 70 8.02 14.82 -12.26
CA LYS A 70 7.56 16.02 -11.57
C LYS A 70 7.65 15.82 -10.05
N ARG A 71 7.62 16.95 -9.34
CA ARG A 71 7.51 16.96 -7.88
C ARG A 71 6.11 16.51 -7.47
N VAL A 72 6.05 15.71 -6.41
CA VAL A 72 4.81 15.17 -5.87
C VAL A 72 3.99 16.24 -5.15
N ASP A 73 2.67 16.23 -5.34
CA ASP A 73 1.74 16.92 -4.46
C ASP A 73 1.61 16.16 -3.14
N MET A 74 2.30 16.68 -2.11
CA MET A 74 2.28 16.09 -0.78
C MET A 74 0.92 16.18 -0.09
N GLN A 75 0.03 17.10 -0.49
CA GLN A 75 -1.32 17.15 0.06
C GLN A 75 -2.14 15.94 -0.37
N LEU A 76 -2.04 15.54 -1.65
CA LEU A 76 -2.67 14.33 -2.16
C LEU A 76 -2.09 13.08 -1.51
N PHE A 77 -0.77 13.02 -1.34
CA PHE A 77 -0.12 11.88 -0.70
C PHE A 77 -0.55 11.75 0.77
N ASN A 78 -0.52 12.86 1.52
CA ASN A 78 -0.93 12.88 2.92
C ASN A 78 -2.40 12.52 3.09
N ALA A 79 -3.28 12.90 2.16
CA ALA A 79 -4.68 12.49 2.21
C ALA A 79 -4.86 10.96 2.16
N ALA A 80 -4.02 10.24 1.40
CA ALA A 80 -4.03 8.78 1.37
C ALA A 80 -3.45 8.16 2.63
N VAL A 81 -2.40 8.76 3.20
CA VAL A 81 -1.82 8.33 4.49
C VAL A 81 -2.84 8.53 5.62
N ASP A 82 -3.48 9.69 5.68
CA ASP A 82 -4.49 10.02 6.69
C ASP A 82 -5.71 9.10 6.59
N ASP A 83 -6.14 8.76 5.37
CA ASP A 83 -7.20 7.78 5.14
C ASP A 83 -6.80 6.39 5.68
N LEU A 84 -5.59 5.91 5.40
CA LEU A 84 -5.11 4.63 5.93
C LEU A 84 -4.96 4.64 7.45
N HIS A 85 -4.46 5.73 8.03
CA HIS A 85 -4.41 5.92 9.48
C HIS A 85 -5.82 5.90 10.10
N ALA A 86 -6.80 6.58 9.48
CA ALA A 86 -8.19 6.56 9.94
C ALA A 86 -8.82 5.17 9.86
N GLN A 87 -8.36 4.33 8.93
CA GLN A 87 -8.72 2.91 8.83
C GLN A 87 -7.98 2.02 9.87
N GLY A 88 -7.12 2.60 10.71
CA GLY A 88 -6.38 1.91 11.77
C GLY A 88 -5.08 1.26 11.30
N CYS A 89 -4.55 1.63 10.13
CA CYS A 89 -3.24 1.14 9.69
C CYS A 89 -2.13 1.82 10.48
N ASP A 90 -1.12 1.04 10.88
CA ASP A 90 0.02 1.50 11.68
C ASP A 90 1.36 1.42 10.94
N MET A 91 1.38 0.77 9.77
CA MET A 91 2.45 0.81 8.78
C MET A 91 1.87 0.82 7.36
N ALA A 92 2.67 1.18 6.36
CA ALA A 92 2.25 1.14 4.96
C ALA A 92 3.36 0.61 4.03
N VAL A 93 2.94 0.03 2.91
CA VAL A 93 3.79 -0.45 1.80
C VAL A 93 3.36 0.17 0.48
#